data_AF-A0A8I1NBH7-F1
#
_entry.id   AF-A0A8I1NBH7-F1
#
_cell.length_a   1.000
_cell.length_b   1.000
_cell.length_c   1.000
_cell.angle_alpha   90.00
_cell.angle_beta   90.00
_cell.angle_gamma   90.00
#
_symmetry.space_group_name_H-M   'P 1'
#
loop_
_entity.id
_entity.type
_entity.pdbx_description
1 polymer ?
#
loop_
_entity_poly.entity_id
_entity_poly.type
_entity_poly.pdbx_seq_one_letter_code
_entity_poly.pdbx_strand_id
1 'polypeptide(L)'
;MSNGMHSCVQSVRWVALIVLPAMPNSFRILCLAIIALLLGAPVAQADELDDLAAQAINLSGTREALEGMGKSLDREVASDPRVAKLSKGQHAELLEVLKDAVDGRRIATELTSALAASGDKERLAAAVAAMQDPVYLKVTHRMVVESLRTTPQALVAYANGFQRHPPDPSRVQLIQRLDAATGSSRILADTRYEMVSKTLGRMLAEADRKTKLAKLREQIDANAPNEFLLLTLYACRKIDSNDLEGYVHAHENEPMGWLSRQLGYAIQRSMVEAMTRMTNKLVDLAAKSQ
;
A
#
# COMPACT_ATOMS: atom_id res chain seq x y z
N MET A 1 -39.57 -7.05 19.95
CA MET A 1 -39.72 -6.25 18.72
C MET A 1 -39.23 -7.07 17.54
N SER A 2 -40.12 -7.88 16.98
CA SER A 2 -39.94 -8.71 15.79
C SER A 2 -41.35 -8.84 15.23
N ASN A 3 -41.57 -8.40 13.98
CA ASN A 3 -42.74 -8.70 13.13
C ASN A 3 -42.85 -7.80 11.86
N GLY A 4 -41.90 -6.89 11.59
CA GLY A 4 -41.93 -6.04 10.39
C GLY A 4 -41.42 -6.70 9.09
N MET A 5 -40.54 -7.70 9.18
CA MET A 5 -39.87 -8.28 8.00
C MET A 5 -40.56 -9.52 7.41
N HIS A 6 -41.50 -10.15 8.11
CA HIS A 6 -42.27 -11.28 7.54
C HIS A 6 -43.49 -10.83 6.71
N SER A 7 -43.95 -9.59 6.86
CA SER A 7 -45.12 -9.06 6.13
C SER A 7 -44.78 -8.60 4.70
N CYS A 8 -43.57 -8.08 4.47
CA CYS A 8 -43.14 -7.60 3.15
C CYS A 8 -42.85 -8.75 2.16
N VAL A 9 -42.36 -9.90 2.65
CA VAL A 9 -42.06 -11.07 1.81
C VAL A 9 -43.32 -11.85 1.42
N GLN A 10 -44.39 -11.80 2.24
CA GLN A 10 -45.67 -12.44 1.91
C GLN A 10 -46.55 -11.59 0.98
N SER A 11 -46.48 -10.25 1.06
CA SER A 11 -47.21 -9.35 0.16
C SER A 11 -46.65 -9.36 -1.27
N VAL A 12 -45.33 -9.52 -1.44
CA VAL A 12 -44.69 -9.68 -2.76
C VAL A 12 -45.05 -11.01 -3.43
N ARG A 13 -45.23 -12.08 -2.65
CA ARG A 13 -45.68 -13.40 -3.18
C ARG A 13 -47.15 -13.39 -3.60
N TRP A 14 -48.00 -12.60 -2.97
CA TRP A 14 -49.43 -12.48 -3.30
C TRP A 14 -49.68 -11.66 -4.58
N VAL A 15 -48.90 -10.60 -4.82
CA VAL A 15 -49.01 -9.78 -6.03
C VAL A 15 -48.50 -10.52 -7.27
N ALA A 16 -47.47 -11.36 -7.12
CA ALA A 16 -46.87 -12.10 -8.24
C ALA A 16 -47.73 -13.24 -8.81
N LEU A 17 -48.69 -13.79 -8.05
CA LEU A 17 -49.44 -14.99 -8.45
C LEU A 17 -50.89 -14.75 -8.89
N ILE A 18 -51.46 -13.55 -8.71
CA ILE A 18 -52.89 -13.32 -8.99
C ILE A 18 -53.16 -12.24 -10.04
N VAL A 19 -52.28 -11.25 -10.25
CA VAL A 19 -52.58 -10.10 -11.15
C VAL A 19 -51.98 -10.26 -12.56
N LEU A 20 -51.30 -11.37 -12.83
CA LEU A 20 -50.56 -11.60 -14.09
C LEU A 20 -51.25 -12.50 -15.15
N PRO A 21 -52.59 -12.51 -15.30
CA PRO A 21 -53.16 -12.93 -16.58
C PRO A 21 -54.20 -11.93 -17.10
N ALA A 22 -53.80 -10.69 -17.40
CA ALA A 22 -54.58 -9.80 -18.28
C ALA A 22 -53.79 -8.57 -18.76
N MET A 23 -52.63 -8.70 -19.43
CA MET A 23 -52.06 -7.59 -20.22
C MET A 23 -51.23 -8.09 -21.42
N PRO A 24 -51.17 -7.32 -22.54
CA PRO A 24 -50.53 -7.75 -23.80
C PRO A 24 -49.02 -7.95 -23.69
N ASN A 25 -48.51 -8.92 -24.47
CA ASN A 25 -47.14 -9.46 -24.45
C ASN A 25 -46.02 -8.41 -24.63
N SER A 26 -46.33 -7.24 -25.19
CA SER A 26 -45.38 -6.15 -25.46
C SER A 26 -44.92 -5.40 -24.20
N PHE A 27 -45.71 -5.38 -23.12
CA PHE A 27 -45.33 -4.68 -21.87
C PHE A 27 -44.37 -5.51 -21.00
N ARG A 28 -44.43 -6.85 -21.10
CA ARG A 28 -43.55 -7.76 -20.36
C ARG A 28 -42.11 -7.74 -20.86
N ILE A 29 -41.93 -7.65 -22.18
CA ILE A 29 -40.60 -7.56 -22.81
C ILE A 29 -39.93 -6.23 -22.45
N LEU A 30 -40.70 -5.14 -22.40
CA LEU A 30 -40.19 -3.82 -22.02
C LEU A 30 -39.76 -3.75 -20.54
N CYS A 31 -40.52 -4.33 -19.62
CA CYS A 31 -40.14 -4.39 -18.20
C CYS A 31 -38.90 -5.27 -17.94
N LEU A 32 -38.74 -6.38 -18.67
CA LEU A 32 -37.55 -7.24 -18.56
C LEU A 32 -36.29 -6.59 -19.18
N ALA A 33 -36.44 -5.83 -20.28
CA ALA A 33 -35.34 -5.06 -20.86
C ALA A 33 -34.85 -3.93 -19.94
N ILE A 34 -35.77 -3.26 -19.23
CA ILE A 34 -35.44 -2.21 -18.25
C ILE A 34 -34.73 -2.82 -17.02
N ILE A 35 -35.13 -4.01 -16.55
CA ILE A 35 -34.46 -4.71 -15.45
C ILE A 35 -33.06 -5.20 -15.87
N ALA A 36 -32.89 -5.69 -17.12
CA ALA A 36 -31.59 -6.09 -17.64
C ALA A 36 -30.63 -4.90 -17.85
N LEU A 37 -31.13 -3.73 -18.28
CA LEU A 37 -30.33 -2.50 -18.39
C LEU A 37 -29.95 -1.91 -17.03
N LEU A 38 -30.80 -2.04 -16.00
CA LEU A 38 -30.54 -1.52 -14.65
C LEU A 38 -29.64 -2.46 -13.80
N LEU A 39 -29.55 -3.75 -14.15
CA LEU A 39 -28.66 -4.72 -13.49
C LEU A 39 -27.30 -4.90 -14.21
N GLY A 40 -27.19 -4.55 -15.50
CA GLY A 40 -25.97 -4.74 -16.29
C GLY A 40 -24.92 -3.63 -16.15
N ALA A 41 -25.31 -2.40 -15.80
CA ALA A 41 -24.40 -1.27 -15.67
C ALA A 41 -23.48 -1.30 -14.42
N PRO A 42 -23.97 -1.63 -13.19
CA PRO A 42 -23.11 -1.61 -12.01
C PRO A 42 -22.15 -2.81 -11.96
N VAL A 43 -22.51 -3.95 -12.54
CA VAL A 43 -21.65 -5.15 -12.55
C VAL A 43 -20.51 -5.00 -13.56
N ALA A 44 -20.79 -4.58 -14.79
CA ALA A 44 -19.75 -4.36 -15.79
C ALA A 44 -18.78 -3.23 -15.41
N GLN A 45 -19.27 -2.19 -14.72
CA GLN A 45 -18.43 -1.11 -14.22
C GLN A 45 -17.58 -1.53 -13.01
N ALA A 46 -18.10 -2.41 -12.14
CA ALA A 46 -17.33 -2.99 -11.04
C ALA A 46 -16.21 -3.88 -11.56
N ASP A 47 -16.51 -4.75 -12.54
CA ASP A 47 -15.51 -5.62 -13.18
C ASP A 47 -14.38 -4.81 -13.84
N GLU A 48 -14.70 -3.71 -14.52
CA GLU A 48 -13.70 -2.84 -15.14
C GLU A 48 -12.83 -2.08 -14.12
N LEU A 49 -13.41 -1.64 -13.00
CA LEU A 49 -12.66 -1.02 -11.91
C LEU A 49 -11.70 -2.00 -11.24
N ASP A 50 -12.16 -3.24 -11.02
CA ASP A 50 -11.33 -4.31 -10.45
C ASP A 50 -10.15 -4.64 -11.40
N ASP A 51 -10.40 -4.71 -12.71
CA ASP A 51 -9.37 -4.93 -13.72
C ASP A 51 -8.35 -3.78 -13.77
N LEU A 52 -8.80 -2.53 -13.73
CA LEU A 52 -7.93 -1.36 -13.69
C LEU A 52 -7.10 -1.31 -12.41
N ALA A 53 -7.69 -1.65 -11.27
CA ALA A 53 -6.98 -1.72 -9.99
C ALA A 53 -5.91 -2.81 -10.00
N ALA A 54 -6.25 -3.99 -10.54
CA ALA A 54 -5.30 -5.09 -10.68
C ALA A 54 -4.13 -4.70 -11.60
N GLN A 55 -4.41 -4.04 -12.73
CA GLN A 55 -3.38 -3.51 -13.62
C GLN A 55 -2.50 -2.47 -12.90
N ALA A 56 -3.09 -1.53 -12.17
CA ALA A 56 -2.34 -0.49 -11.47
C ALA A 56 -1.38 -1.08 -10.41
N ILE A 57 -1.81 -2.11 -9.69
CA ILE A 57 -0.99 -2.80 -8.69
C ILE A 57 0.17 -3.60 -9.33
N ASN A 58 -0.05 -4.16 -10.51
CA ASN A 58 0.98 -4.89 -11.25
C ASN A 58 2.00 -3.95 -11.91
N LEU A 59 1.52 -2.98 -12.69
CA LEU A 59 2.38 -2.11 -13.49
C LEU A 59 3.23 -1.18 -12.62
N SER A 60 2.72 -0.75 -11.46
CA SER A 60 3.49 0.04 -10.49
C SER A 60 4.59 -0.75 -9.78
N GLY A 61 4.67 -2.06 -9.99
CA GLY A 61 5.61 -2.95 -9.28
C GLY A 61 5.24 -3.19 -7.81
N THR A 62 4.10 -2.65 -7.34
CA THR A 62 3.66 -2.78 -5.94
C THR A 62 3.45 -4.24 -5.56
N ARG A 63 2.85 -5.05 -6.44
CA ARG A 63 2.69 -6.49 -6.19
C ARG A 63 4.02 -7.19 -6.00
N GLU A 64 4.96 -6.97 -6.93
CA GLU A 64 6.30 -7.57 -6.87
C GLU A 64 7.04 -7.15 -5.59
N ALA A 65 6.97 -5.87 -5.23
CA ALA A 65 7.57 -5.35 -4.01
C ALA A 65 6.99 -6.01 -2.76
N LEU A 66 5.66 -6.06 -2.63
CA LEU A 66 4.96 -6.64 -1.48
C LEU A 66 5.22 -8.14 -1.34
N GLU A 67 5.10 -8.90 -2.43
CA GLU A 67 5.39 -10.33 -2.42
C GLU A 67 6.87 -10.63 -2.12
N GLY A 68 7.78 -9.72 -2.52
CA GLY A 68 9.19 -9.78 -2.20
C GLY A 68 9.54 -9.49 -0.73
N MET A 69 8.69 -8.75 -0.01
CA MET A 69 8.98 -8.31 1.38
C MET A 69 9.12 -9.48 2.36
N GLY A 70 8.37 -10.57 2.18
CA GLY A 70 8.42 -11.71 3.11
C GLY A 70 9.83 -12.29 3.29
N LYS A 71 10.60 -12.40 2.19
CA LYS A 71 11.99 -12.88 2.23
C LYS A 71 12.94 -11.89 2.92
N SER A 72 12.63 -10.60 2.88
CA SER A 72 13.42 -9.57 3.58
C SER A 72 13.13 -9.62 5.08
N LEU A 73 11.85 -9.81 5.46
CA LEU A 73 11.42 -9.89 6.85
C LEU A 73 12.10 -11.05 7.59
N ASP A 74 12.19 -12.23 6.97
CA ASP A 74 12.89 -13.39 7.57
C ASP A 74 14.34 -13.05 7.94
N ARG A 75 15.03 -12.24 7.12
CA ARG A 75 16.41 -11.79 7.37
C ARG A 75 16.49 -10.80 8.52
N GLU A 76 15.59 -9.82 8.55
CA GLU A 76 15.54 -8.80 9.61
C GLU A 76 15.26 -9.45 10.97
N VAL A 77 14.30 -10.37 11.04
CA VAL A 77 13.95 -11.12 12.26
C VAL A 77 15.13 -11.93 12.78
N ALA A 78 15.83 -12.63 11.89
CA ALA A 78 17.01 -13.42 12.26
C ALA A 78 18.16 -12.54 12.81
N SER A 79 18.17 -11.25 12.49
CA SER A 79 19.19 -10.30 12.96
C SER A 79 18.80 -9.51 14.22
N ASP A 80 17.54 -9.59 14.68
CA ASP A 80 17.07 -8.83 15.84
C ASP A 80 17.58 -9.44 17.17
N PRO A 81 18.36 -8.70 17.99
CA PRO A 81 18.88 -9.20 19.26
C PRO A 81 17.81 -9.63 20.28
N ARG A 82 16.58 -9.13 20.16
CA ARG A 82 15.45 -9.52 21.01
C ARG A 82 14.96 -10.92 20.66
N VAL A 83 15.04 -11.29 19.38
CA VAL A 83 14.65 -12.61 18.86
C VAL A 83 15.67 -13.67 19.27
N ALA A 84 16.95 -13.32 19.35
CA ALA A 84 18.02 -14.23 19.77
C ALA A 84 17.82 -14.82 21.19
N LYS A 85 17.00 -14.20 22.03
CA LYS A 85 16.69 -14.65 23.39
C LYS A 85 15.48 -15.57 23.49
N LEU A 86 14.74 -15.78 22.40
CA LEU A 86 13.54 -16.61 22.38
C LEU A 86 13.91 -18.10 22.33
N SER A 87 13.14 -18.94 23.02
CA SER A 87 13.19 -20.39 22.82
C SER A 87 12.74 -20.78 21.41
N LYS A 88 13.07 -21.99 20.94
CA LYS A 88 12.64 -22.49 19.62
C LYS A 88 11.12 -22.40 19.41
N GLY A 89 10.33 -22.71 20.44
CA GLY A 89 8.86 -22.65 20.39
C GLY A 89 8.35 -21.21 20.25
N GLN A 90 8.91 -20.28 21.04
CA GLN A 90 8.53 -18.86 20.97
C GLN A 90 8.97 -18.21 19.65
N HIS A 91 10.12 -18.62 19.13
CA HIS A 91 10.60 -18.20 17.82
C HIS A 91 9.64 -18.65 16.71
N ALA A 92 9.17 -19.90 16.75
CA ALA A 92 8.17 -20.39 15.81
C ALA A 92 6.85 -19.60 15.92
N GLU A 93 6.36 -19.37 17.14
CA GLU A 93 5.13 -18.60 17.40
C GLU A 93 5.24 -17.14 16.90
N LEU A 94 6.41 -16.51 17.04
CA LEU A 94 6.68 -15.18 16.50
C LEU A 94 6.71 -15.17 14.96
N LEU A 95 7.39 -16.15 14.35
CA LEU A 95 7.47 -16.26 12.90
C LEU A 95 6.11 -16.49 12.25
N GLU A 96 5.23 -17.27 12.87
CA GLU A 96 3.86 -17.45 12.38
C GLU A 96 3.07 -16.14 12.36
N VAL A 97 3.12 -15.37 13.45
CA VAL A 97 2.48 -14.04 13.51
C VAL A 97 3.06 -13.10 12.46
N LEU A 98 4.37 -13.14 12.23
CA LEU A 98 5.04 -12.29 11.26
C LEU A 98 4.67 -12.64 9.82
N LYS A 99 4.60 -13.92 9.50
CA LYS A 99 4.18 -14.40 8.17
C LYS A 99 2.73 -14.02 7.89
N ASP A 100 1.84 -14.14 8.89
CA ASP A 100 0.45 -13.68 8.77
C ASP A 100 0.36 -12.15 8.60
N ALA A 101 1.09 -11.41 9.44
CA ALA A 101 1.05 -9.96 9.47
C ALA A 101 1.63 -9.31 8.19
N VAL A 102 2.62 -9.94 7.57
CA VAL A 102 3.32 -9.43 6.37
C VAL A 102 3.15 -10.40 5.20
N ASP A 103 1.95 -10.94 5.01
CA ASP A 103 1.61 -11.66 3.79
C ASP A 103 1.46 -10.66 2.64
N GLY A 104 2.52 -10.50 1.86
CA GLY A 104 2.57 -9.59 0.72
C GLY A 104 1.48 -9.82 -0.32
N ARG A 105 1.02 -11.08 -0.51
CA ARG A 105 -0.07 -11.38 -1.44
C ARG A 105 -1.39 -10.89 -0.89
N ARG A 106 -1.67 -11.15 0.38
CA ARG A 106 -2.87 -10.65 1.06
C ARG A 106 -2.92 -9.12 1.01
N ILE A 107 -1.80 -8.46 1.33
CA ILE A 107 -1.69 -7.00 1.27
C ILE A 107 -1.95 -6.52 -0.17
N ALA A 108 -1.34 -7.12 -1.19
CA ALA A 108 -1.59 -6.74 -2.58
C ALA A 108 -3.07 -6.89 -3.00
N THR A 109 -3.76 -7.94 -2.55
CA THR A 109 -5.21 -8.12 -2.77
C THR A 109 -6.02 -7.03 -2.08
N GLU A 110 -5.74 -6.75 -0.80
CA GLU A 110 -6.43 -5.70 -0.04
C GLU A 110 -6.25 -4.31 -0.67
N LEU A 111 -5.04 -3.99 -1.16
CA LEU A 111 -4.77 -2.76 -1.90
C LEU A 111 -5.53 -2.70 -3.22
N THR A 112 -5.59 -3.82 -3.96
CA THR A 112 -6.34 -3.89 -5.22
C THR A 112 -7.83 -3.59 -4.96
N SER A 113 -8.45 -4.24 -3.98
CA SER A 113 -9.84 -3.98 -3.61
C SER A 113 -10.07 -2.55 -3.11
N ALA A 114 -9.12 -1.98 -2.35
CA ALA A 114 -9.22 -0.60 -1.88
C ALA A 114 -9.15 0.42 -3.03
N LEU A 115 -8.33 0.16 -4.05
CA LEU A 115 -8.27 0.99 -5.25
C LEU A 115 -9.56 0.90 -6.06
N ALA A 116 -10.09 -0.30 -6.28
CA ALA A 116 -11.37 -0.47 -6.97
C ALA A 116 -12.52 0.23 -6.23
N ALA A 117 -12.55 0.12 -4.90
CA ALA A 117 -13.52 0.77 -4.03
C ALA A 117 -13.43 2.31 -4.02
N SER A 118 -12.33 2.90 -4.51
CA SER A 118 -12.25 4.37 -4.68
C SER A 118 -13.27 4.89 -5.69
N GLY A 119 -13.72 4.06 -6.63
CA GLY A 119 -14.67 4.43 -7.68
C GLY A 119 -14.13 5.41 -8.72
N ASP A 120 -12.87 5.84 -8.63
CA ASP A 120 -12.28 6.85 -9.53
C ASP A 120 -11.72 6.19 -10.80
N LYS A 121 -12.64 5.70 -11.64
CA LYS A 121 -12.34 4.98 -12.87
C LYS A 121 -11.46 5.79 -13.82
N GLU A 122 -11.80 7.06 -14.03
CA GLU A 122 -11.10 7.91 -15.00
C GLU A 122 -9.64 8.11 -14.62
N ARG A 123 -9.39 8.40 -13.34
CA ARG A 123 -8.03 8.61 -12.84
C ARG A 123 -7.23 7.31 -12.82
N LEU A 124 -7.84 6.19 -12.45
CA LEU A 124 -7.18 4.90 -12.46
C LEU A 124 -6.83 4.45 -13.89
N ALA A 125 -7.74 4.64 -14.85
CA ALA A 125 -7.49 4.37 -16.27
C ALA A 125 -6.36 5.26 -16.83
N ALA A 126 -6.35 6.54 -16.49
CA ALA A 126 -5.29 7.46 -16.92
C ALA A 126 -3.91 7.08 -16.33
N ALA A 127 -3.87 6.68 -15.05
CA ALA A 127 -2.65 6.19 -14.43
C ALA A 127 -2.16 4.88 -15.08
N VAL A 128 -3.06 3.92 -15.31
CA VAL A 128 -2.73 2.66 -16.01
C VAL A 128 -2.17 2.94 -17.41
N ALA A 129 -2.79 3.84 -18.17
CA ALA A 129 -2.30 4.22 -19.49
C ALA A 129 -0.90 4.84 -19.44
N ALA A 130 -0.63 5.71 -18.45
CA ALA A 130 0.71 6.30 -18.27
C ALA A 130 1.77 5.24 -17.92
N MET A 131 1.41 4.20 -17.17
CA MET A 131 2.33 3.12 -16.78
C MET A 131 2.63 2.12 -17.91
N GLN A 132 1.89 2.15 -19.02
CA GLN A 132 2.18 1.30 -20.18
C GLN A 132 3.43 1.74 -20.95
N ASP A 133 3.98 2.91 -20.63
CA ASP A 133 5.24 3.37 -21.21
C ASP A 133 6.40 2.38 -20.92
N PRO A 134 7.15 1.93 -21.96
CA PRO A 134 8.23 0.96 -21.77
C PRO A 134 9.36 1.45 -20.86
N VAL A 135 9.67 2.75 -20.84
CA VAL A 135 10.68 3.34 -19.96
C VAL A 135 10.20 3.27 -18.52
N TYR A 136 8.93 3.61 -18.26
CA TYR A 136 8.32 3.46 -16.94
C TYR A 136 8.47 2.03 -16.42
N LEU A 137 8.01 1.03 -17.18
CA LEU A 137 8.06 -0.38 -16.75
C LEU A 137 9.49 -0.87 -16.50
N LYS A 138 10.42 -0.50 -17.37
CA LYS A 138 11.84 -0.82 -17.23
C LYS A 138 12.43 -0.24 -15.95
N VAL A 139 12.14 1.03 -15.64
CA VAL A 139 12.66 1.71 -14.45
C VAL A 139 12.01 1.16 -13.19
N THR A 140 10.68 0.99 -13.16
CA THR A 140 9.92 0.40 -12.05
C THR A 140 10.51 -0.95 -11.66
N HIS A 141 10.65 -1.88 -12.61
CA HIS A 141 11.19 -3.20 -12.33
C HIS A 141 12.60 -3.13 -11.73
N ARG A 142 13.49 -2.29 -12.29
CA ARG A 142 14.86 -2.11 -11.76
C ARG A 142 14.85 -1.54 -10.34
N MET A 143 14.00 -0.54 -10.09
CA MET A 143 13.87 0.08 -8.77
C MET A 143 13.35 -0.91 -7.72
N VAL A 144 12.35 -1.74 -8.07
CA VAL A 144 11.82 -2.78 -7.18
C VAL A 144 12.90 -3.81 -6.86
N VAL A 145 13.59 -4.33 -7.87
CA VAL A 145 14.65 -5.34 -7.68
C VAL A 145 15.79 -4.80 -6.82
N GLU A 146 16.25 -3.58 -7.08
CA GLU A 146 17.32 -2.96 -6.27
C GLU A 146 16.83 -2.69 -4.84
N SER A 147 15.60 -2.24 -4.65
CA SER A 147 15.03 -1.99 -3.31
C SER A 147 14.93 -3.28 -2.48
N LEU A 148 14.48 -4.39 -3.07
CA LEU A 148 14.39 -5.70 -2.39
C LEU A 148 15.76 -6.29 -2.02
N ARG A 149 16.83 -5.88 -2.70
CA ARG A 149 18.22 -6.30 -2.44
C ARG A 149 18.99 -5.34 -1.54
N THR A 150 18.43 -4.16 -1.28
CA THR A 150 19.09 -3.13 -0.49
C THR A 150 19.24 -3.59 0.96
N THR A 151 20.42 -3.38 1.53
CA THR A 151 20.69 -3.63 2.95
C THR A 151 21.06 -2.31 3.64
N PRO A 152 20.84 -2.19 4.97
CA PRO A 152 21.27 -1.02 5.72
C PRO A 152 22.77 -0.72 5.55
N GLN A 153 23.61 -1.76 5.53
CA GLN A 153 25.06 -1.61 5.36
C GLN A 153 25.42 -1.06 3.97
N ALA A 154 24.70 -1.48 2.92
CA ALA A 154 24.92 -1.00 1.58
C ALA A 154 24.53 0.49 1.43
N LEU A 155 23.44 0.91 2.09
CA LEU A 155 23.04 2.32 2.13
C LEU A 155 24.06 3.19 2.88
N VAL A 156 24.55 2.73 4.03
CA VAL A 156 25.59 3.42 4.79
C VAL A 156 26.88 3.55 3.98
N ALA A 157 27.31 2.47 3.32
CA ALA A 157 28.49 2.49 2.47
C ALA A 157 28.33 3.47 1.29
N TYR A 158 27.13 3.51 0.68
CA TYR A 158 26.81 4.45 -0.39
C TYR A 158 26.84 5.91 0.08
N ALA A 159 26.18 6.20 1.21
CA ALA A 159 26.14 7.54 1.79
C ALA A 159 27.54 8.05 2.20
N ASN A 160 28.38 7.18 2.75
CA ASN A 160 29.77 7.52 3.11
C ASN A 160 30.61 7.93 1.88
N GLY A 161 30.24 7.44 0.69
CA GLY A 161 30.88 7.83 -0.57
C GLY A 161 30.67 9.30 -0.94
N PHE A 162 29.59 9.95 -0.43
CA PHE A 162 29.20 11.29 -0.86
C PHE A 162 30.18 12.39 -0.48
N GLN A 163 31.01 12.18 0.55
CA GLN A 163 32.06 13.13 0.90
C GLN A 163 33.13 13.26 -0.19
N ARG A 164 33.40 12.16 -0.92
CA ARG A 164 34.40 12.12 -2.00
C ARG A 164 33.77 12.29 -3.37
N HIS A 165 32.56 11.75 -3.52
CA HIS A 165 31.79 11.77 -4.77
C HIS A 165 30.35 12.19 -4.45
N PRO A 166 30.10 13.51 -4.31
CA PRO A 166 28.75 14.01 -4.13
C PRO A 166 27.83 13.50 -5.24
N PRO A 167 26.54 13.24 -4.96
CA PRO A 167 25.58 12.89 -5.99
C PRO A 167 25.52 13.96 -7.08
N ASP A 168 25.32 13.53 -8.33
CA ASP A 168 25.07 14.44 -9.45
C ASP A 168 23.88 15.36 -9.13
N PRO A 169 24.06 16.70 -9.13
CA PRO A 169 22.99 17.64 -8.84
C PRO A 169 21.74 17.47 -9.71
N SER A 170 21.91 17.10 -10.98
CA SER A 170 20.79 16.86 -11.90
C SER A 170 19.92 15.70 -11.43
N ARG A 171 20.55 14.62 -10.96
CA ARG A 171 19.86 13.45 -10.41
C ARG A 171 19.18 13.77 -9.08
N VAL A 172 19.83 14.57 -8.22
CA VAL A 172 19.20 15.06 -6.98
C VAL A 172 17.92 15.82 -7.31
N GLN A 173 17.95 16.69 -8.31
CA GLN A 173 16.79 17.48 -8.72
C GLN A 173 15.65 16.61 -9.29
N LEU A 174 15.99 15.56 -10.06
CA LEU A 174 15.00 14.57 -10.53
C LEU A 174 14.30 13.86 -9.36
N ILE A 175 15.04 13.44 -8.33
CA ILE A 175 14.44 12.76 -7.18
C ILE A 175 13.59 13.73 -6.33
N GLN A 176 13.99 14.98 -6.22
CA GLN A 176 13.17 16.00 -5.54
C GLN A 176 11.86 16.29 -6.29
N ARG A 177 11.88 16.32 -7.62
CA ARG A 177 10.66 16.42 -8.45
C ARG A 177 9.75 15.20 -8.26
N LEU A 178 10.33 13.99 -8.23
CA LEU A 178 9.59 12.76 -7.93
C LEU A 178 8.93 12.82 -6.55
N ASP A 179 9.65 13.31 -5.54
CA ASP A 179 9.10 13.48 -4.19
C ASP A 179 7.93 14.47 -4.18
N ALA A 180 8.08 15.61 -4.85
CA ALA A 180 7.02 16.62 -4.95
C ALA A 180 5.75 16.06 -5.63
N ALA A 181 5.92 15.23 -6.66
CA ALA A 181 4.79 14.63 -7.39
C ALA A 181 4.07 13.52 -6.59
N THR A 182 4.83 12.74 -5.81
CA THR A 182 4.32 11.53 -5.13
C THR A 182 4.04 11.71 -3.64
N GLY A 183 4.64 12.71 -3.00
CA GLY A 183 4.60 12.90 -1.54
C GLY A 183 5.31 11.80 -0.76
N SER A 184 6.27 11.10 -1.38
CA SER A 184 6.85 9.87 -0.83
C SER A 184 7.62 10.09 0.48
N SER A 185 8.35 11.19 0.62
CA SER A 185 9.05 11.55 1.87
C SER A 185 8.06 11.82 3.00
N ARG A 186 6.90 12.42 2.71
CA ARG A 186 5.85 12.64 3.69
C ARG A 186 5.22 11.32 4.15
N ILE A 187 4.94 10.42 3.21
CA ILE A 187 4.40 9.08 3.50
C ILE A 187 5.42 8.28 4.34
N LEU A 188 6.71 8.37 4.02
CA LEU A 188 7.79 7.77 4.81
C LEU A 188 7.82 8.32 6.24
N ALA A 189 7.71 9.65 6.40
CA ALA A 189 7.64 10.31 7.70
C ALA A 189 6.43 9.81 8.52
N ASP A 190 5.25 9.81 7.90
CA ASP A 190 4.01 9.37 8.53
C ASP A 190 4.07 7.90 8.93
N THR A 191 4.65 7.05 8.08
CA THR A 191 4.87 5.62 8.39
C THR A 191 5.71 5.43 9.64
N ARG A 192 6.85 6.11 9.71
CA ARG A 192 7.78 6.00 10.84
C ARG A 192 7.18 6.52 12.13
N TYR A 193 6.55 7.69 12.05
CA TYR A 193 5.90 8.29 13.21
C TYR A 193 4.81 7.36 13.75
N GLU A 194 3.95 6.83 12.89
CA GLU A 194 2.88 5.92 13.30
C GLU A 194 3.43 4.61 13.88
N MET A 195 4.47 4.03 13.28
CA MET A 195 5.13 2.83 13.81
C MET A 195 5.66 3.09 15.23
N VAL A 196 6.42 4.15 15.44
CA VAL A 196 7.02 4.45 16.76
C VAL A 196 5.96 4.87 17.77
N SER A 197 5.00 5.71 17.38
CA SER A 197 3.93 6.20 18.24
C SER A 197 3.06 5.06 18.76
N LYS A 198 2.65 4.12 17.89
CA LYS A 198 1.80 3.00 18.29
C LYS A 198 2.54 1.94 19.11
N THR A 199 3.82 1.71 18.83
CA THR A 199 4.61 0.66 19.51
C THR A 199 5.24 1.14 20.81
N LEU A 200 5.88 2.31 20.80
CA LEU A 200 6.64 2.85 21.94
C LEU A 200 5.91 3.98 22.67
N GLY A 201 4.98 4.69 22.01
CA GLY A 201 4.25 5.80 22.65
C GLY A 201 3.48 5.39 23.90
N ARG A 202 3.01 4.14 23.95
CA ARG A 202 2.33 3.55 25.13
C ARG A 202 3.28 3.27 26.30
N MET A 203 4.58 3.14 26.05
CA MET A 203 5.61 2.94 27.08
C MET A 203 6.05 4.27 27.71
N LEU A 204 5.68 5.41 27.13
CA LEU A 204 5.99 6.72 27.67
C LEU A 204 5.04 7.07 28.83
N ALA A 205 5.61 7.65 29.89
CA ALA A 205 4.85 8.26 30.97
C ALA A 205 3.87 9.30 30.42
N GLU A 206 2.64 9.29 30.93
CA GLU A 206 1.53 10.13 30.43
C GLU A 206 1.93 11.61 30.35
N ALA A 207 2.58 12.11 31.41
CA ALA A 207 3.01 13.50 31.53
C ALA A 207 3.98 13.95 30.42
N ASP A 208 4.81 13.03 29.91
CA ASP A 208 5.82 13.33 28.90
C ASP A 208 5.40 12.96 27.48
N ARG A 209 4.38 12.11 27.32
CA ARG A 209 4.06 11.44 26.06
C ARG A 209 3.85 12.45 24.92
N LYS A 210 3.02 13.47 25.15
CA LYS A 210 2.70 14.50 24.14
C LYS A 210 3.97 15.23 23.67
N THR A 211 4.79 15.70 24.60
CA THR A 211 6.01 16.47 24.30
C THR A 211 7.04 15.60 23.58
N LYS A 212 7.27 14.36 24.03
CA LYS A 212 8.22 13.44 23.41
C LYS A 212 7.78 13.03 22.01
N LEU A 213 6.50 12.74 21.79
CA LEU A 213 5.97 12.41 20.45
C LEU A 213 6.02 13.62 19.51
N ALA A 214 5.75 14.84 19.99
CA ALA A 214 5.88 16.04 19.17
C ALA A 214 7.33 16.27 18.72
N LYS A 215 8.31 16.13 19.63
CA LYS A 215 9.73 16.23 19.29
C LYS A 215 10.18 15.14 18.33
N LEU A 216 9.70 13.90 18.52
CA LEU A 216 9.95 12.81 17.58
C LEU A 216 9.40 13.15 16.19
N ARG A 217 8.18 13.70 16.11
CA ARG A 217 7.57 14.10 14.84
C ARG A 217 8.42 15.13 14.10
N GLU A 218 8.86 16.16 14.81
CA GLU A 218 9.74 17.20 14.26
C GLU A 218 11.04 16.61 13.71
N GLN A 219 11.68 15.70 14.46
CA GLN A 219 12.91 15.03 14.02
C GLN A 219 12.69 14.14 12.78
N ILE A 220 11.55 13.44 12.71
CA ILE A 220 11.22 12.61 11.55
C ILE A 220 10.98 13.48 10.33
N ASP A 221 10.14 14.52 10.46
CA ASP A 221 9.80 15.43 9.35
C ASP A 221 11.04 16.14 8.80
N ALA A 222 11.98 16.54 9.66
CA ALA A 222 13.24 17.17 9.24
C ALA A 222 14.17 16.24 8.44
N ASN A 223 14.11 14.92 8.68
CA ASN A 223 15.02 13.95 8.07
C ASN A 223 14.43 13.22 6.87
N ALA A 224 13.10 13.12 6.77
CA ALA A 224 12.44 12.28 5.77
C ALA A 224 12.78 12.64 4.31
N PRO A 225 12.90 13.93 3.90
CA PRO A 225 13.31 14.26 2.53
C PRO A 225 14.71 13.73 2.17
N ASN A 226 15.68 13.88 3.09
CA ASN A 226 17.06 13.42 2.88
C ASN A 226 17.15 11.90 2.81
N GLU A 227 16.33 11.22 3.60
CA GLU A 227 16.28 9.77 3.56
C GLU A 227 15.61 9.23 2.30
N PHE A 228 14.46 9.80 1.92
CA PHE A 228 13.80 9.46 0.67
C PHE A 228 14.78 9.66 -0.51
N LEU A 229 15.50 10.78 -0.50
CA LEU A 229 16.55 11.07 -1.47
C LEU A 229 17.63 9.99 -1.49
N LEU A 230 18.19 9.62 -0.33
CA LEU A 230 19.23 8.59 -0.23
C LEU A 230 18.75 7.23 -0.75
N LEU A 231 17.59 6.77 -0.29
CA LEU A 231 17.00 5.49 -0.68
C LEU A 231 16.76 5.44 -2.20
N THR A 232 16.20 6.51 -2.75
CA THR A 232 15.85 6.56 -4.17
C THR A 232 17.09 6.70 -5.05
N LEU A 233 18.07 7.52 -4.66
CA LEU A 233 19.36 7.61 -5.35
C LEU A 233 20.08 6.26 -5.38
N TYR A 234 20.04 5.52 -4.27
CA TYR A 234 20.59 4.17 -4.22
C TYR A 234 19.86 3.24 -5.19
N ALA A 235 18.53 3.20 -5.14
CA ALA A 235 17.71 2.33 -5.98
C ALA A 235 17.91 2.61 -7.48
N CYS A 236 18.06 3.89 -7.86
CA CYS A 236 18.22 4.29 -9.25
C CYS A 236 19.68 4.41 -9.71
N ARG A 237 20.69 4.11 -8.87
CA ARG A 237 22.12 4.39 -9.16
C ARG A 237 22.69 3.78 -10.45
N LYS A 238 22.04 2.74 -10.99
CA LYS A 238 22.41 2.05 -12.25
C LYS A 238 21.47 2.37 -13.42
N ILE A 239 20.57 3.33 -13.25
CA ILE A 239 19.59 3.76 -14.24
C ILE A 239 20.15 5.00 -14.94
N ASP A 240 20.14 4.96 -16.27
CA ASP A 240 20.54 6.08 -17.11
C ASP A 240 19.70 7.33 -16.81
N SER A 241 20.29 8.51 -16.93
CA SER A 241 19.60 9.76 -16.57
C SER A 241 18.39 10.04 -17.46
N ASN A 242 18.40 9.66 -18.75
CA ASN A 242 17.24 9.85 -19.63
C ASN A 242 16.08 8.93 -19.25
N ASP A 243 16.38 7.66 -18.94
CA ASP A 243 15.38 6.71 -18.44
C ASP A 243 14.77 7.21 -17.12
N LEU A 244 15.60 7.71 -16.20
CA LEU A 244 15.15 8.26 -14.92
C LEU A 244 14.29 9.51 -15.12
N GLU A 245 14.66 10.41 -16.03
CA GLU A 245 13.86 11.59 -16.32
C GLU A 245 12.48 11.22 -16.89
N GLY A 246 12.41 10.27 -17.83
CA GLY A 246 11.14 9.74 -18.34
C GLY A 246 10.26 9.15 -17.24
N TYR A 247 10.87 8.40 -16.31
CA TYR A 247 10.16 7.86 -15.14
C TYR A 247 9.62 8.96 -14.20
N VAL A 248 10.41 10.01 -13.93
CA VAL A 248 9.96 11.14 -13.11
C VAL A 248 8.83 11.89 -13.80
N HIS A 249 8.97 12.16 -15.10
CA HIS A 249 7.94 12.84 -15.89
C HIS A 249 6.61 12.09 -15.87
N ALA A 250 6.64 10.76 -15.94
CA ALA A 250 5.44 9.94 -15.81
C ALA A 250 4.71 10.14 -14.47
N HIS A 251 5.41 10.48 -13.37
CA HIS A 251 4.79 10.74 -12.07
C HIS A 251 4.27 12.17 -11.90
N GLU A 252 4.72 13.11 -12.72
CA GLU A 252 4.34 14.53 -12.60
C GLU A 252 2.92 14.84 -13.08
N ASN A 253 2.26 13.91 -13.78
CA ASN A 253 0.83 14.02 -14.06
C ASN A 253 -0.01 13.66 -12.83
N GLU A 254 -1.17 14.32 -12.69
CA GLU A 254 -2.03 14.19 -11.50
C GLU A 254 -2.50 12.75 -11.24
N PRO A 255 -2.95 11.96 -12.25
CA PRO A 255 -3.38 10.59 -12.03
C PRO A 255 -2.29 9.68 -11.43
N MET A 256 -1.05 9.80 -11.92
CA MET A 256 0.08 9.02 -11.41
C MET A 256 0.51 9.46 -10.02
N GLY A 257 0.55 10.77 -9.76
CA GLY A 257 0.82 11.30 -8.42
C GLY A 257 -0.25 10.85 -7.41
N TRP A 258 -1.53 10.87 -7.80
CA TRP A 258 -2.63 10.35 -6.97
C TRP A 258 -2.47 8.87 -6.69
N LEU A 259 -2.23 8.04 -7.71
CA LEU A 259 -2.08 6.60 -7.54
C LEU A 259 -0.91 6.30 -6.58
N SER A 260 0.21 6.98 -6.76
CA SER A 260 1.39 6.85 -5.89
C SER A 260 1.06 7.14 -4.42
N ARG A 261 0.28 8.19 -4.15
CA ARG A 261 -0.18 8.52 -2.79
C ARG A 261 -1.14 7.47 -2.23
N GLN A 262 -2.09 6.98 -3.04
CA GLN A 262 -3.02 5.93 -2.61
C GLN A 262 -2.26 4.65 -2.22
N LEU A 263 -1.36 4.20 -3.09
CA LEU A 263 -0.52 3.03 -2.85
C LEU A 263 0.36 3.23 -1.62
N GLY A 264 1.06 4.37 -1.52
CA GLY A 264 1.96 4.66 -0.41
C GLY A 264 1.24 4.68 0.95
N TYR A 265 0.11 5.37 1.08
CA TYR A 265 -0.65 5.39 2.33
C TYR A 265 -1.32 4.04 2.64
N ALA A 266 -1.69 3.27 1.64
CA ALA A 266 -2.22 1.92 1.85
C ALA A 266 -1.13 0.97 2.36
N ILE A 267 0.05 0.96 1.74
CA ILE A 267 1.22 0.21 2.21
C ILE A 267 1.59 0.63 3.63
N GLN A 268 1.63 1.94 3.92
CA GLN A 268 1.85 2.46 5.27
C GLN A 268 0.90 1.82 6.29
N ARG A 269 -0.41 1.82 6.01
CA ARG A 269 -1.41 1.26 6.94
C ARG A 269 -1.14 -0.21 7.23
N SER A 270 -0.89 -1.01 6.18
CA SER A 270 -0.57 -2.42 6.31
C SER A 270 0.72 -2.66 7.11
N MET A 271 1.78 -1.89 6.85
CA MET A 271 3.04 -2.00 7.58
C MET A 271 2.90 -1.61 9.06
N VAL A 272 2.19 -0.53 9.36
CA VAL A 272 1.94 -0.07 10.73
C VAL A 272 1.12 -1.10 11.51
N GLU A 273 0.10 -1.69 10.88
CA GLU A 273 -0.69 -2.76 11.48
C GLU A 273 0.18 -3.99 11.76
N ALA A 274 0.97 -4.44 10.78
CA ALA A 274 1.84 -5.59 10.92
C ALA A 274 2.85 -5.42 12.07
N MET A 275 3.50 -4.26 12.15
CA MET A 275 4.44 -3.93 13.23
C MET A 275 3.77 -3.86 14.60
N THR A 276 2.53 -3.38 14.66
CA THR A 276 1.74 -3.36 15.90
C THR A 276 1.44 -4.78 16.37
N ARG A 277 0.99 -5.67 15.46
CA ARG A 277 0.75 -7.10 15.76
C ARG A 277 2.02 -7.79 16.25
N MET A 278 3.15 -7.57 15.58
CA MET A 278 4.45 -8.12 15.97
C MET A 278 4.85 -7.66 17.38
N THR A 279 4.74 -6.36 17.66
CA THR A 279 5.16 -5.79 18.95
C THR A 279 4.32 -6.34 20.08
N ASN A 280 2.99 -6.40 19.91
CA ASN A 280 2.10 -7.00 20.91
C ASN A 280 2.47 -8.47 21.18
N LYS A 281 2.76 -9.24 20.12
CA LYS A 281 3.18 -10.64 20.26
C LYS A 281 4.48 -10.77 21.05
N LEU A 282 5.47 -9.93 20.79
CA LEU A 282 6.74 -9.94 21.53
C LEU A 282 6.53 -9.63 23.02
N VAL A 283 5.63 -8.70 23.35
CA VAL A 283 5.26 -8.39 24.74
C VAL A 283 4.61 -9.59 25.42
N ASP A 284 3.66 -10.25 24.75
CA ASP A 284 3.00 -11.44 25.28
C ASP A 284 3.97 -12.59 25.53
N LEU A 285 4.91 -12.82 24.60
CA LEU A 285 5.94 -13.86 24.73
C LEU A 285 6.90 -13.56 25.90
N ALA A 286 7.29 -12.30 26.07
CA ALA A 286 8.12 -11.88 27.19
C ALA A 286 7.42 -12.07 28.54
N ALA A 287 6.13 -11.77 28.64
CA ALA A 287 5.34 -11.97 29.85
C ALA A 287 5.20 -13.45 30.23
N LYS A 288 5.09 -14.37 29.26
CA LYS A 288 5.05 -15.83 29.49
C LYS A 288 6.39 -16.43 29.95
N SER A 289 7.49 -15.67 29.87
CA SER A 289 8.84 -16.13 30.19
C SER A 289 9.29 -15.71 31.61
N GLN A 290 8.42 -15.00 32.34
CA GLN A 290 8.56 -14.66 33.76
C GLN A 290 7.75 -15.63 34.61
#